data_AF-B5VQS9-F1
#
_entry.id   AF-B5VQS9-F1
#
_cell.length_a   1.000
_cell.length_b   1.000
_cell.length_c   1.000
_cell.angle_alpha   90.00
_cell.angle_beta   90.00
_cell.angle_gamma   90.00
#
_symmetry.space_group_name_H-M   'P 1'
#
loop_
_entity.id
_entity.type
_entity.pdbx_description
1 polymer ?
#
loop_
_entity_poly.entity_id
_entity_poly.type
_entity_poly.pdbx_seq_one_letter_code
_entity_poly.pdbx_strand_id
1 'polypeptide(L)'
;TWNNMVYGQVNLYDAIRNQIDFDTPRKSYKLNGNVANLPTIIVRPRGWHMVEKHLYVDDEPISASIFDFGLYFYHNAKELIKLGKGPYFYLPKMEHHLEAKLWNDVFCVAQDYIGIPRGSIRATVLIETLPAAFQMEEIIYQLRQHSSGLNCGRWDYIFSTIKRLRNDPNHILPNRDQVTMTSPFMDAYVKRLINTCHRRGVHAMGGMAAQIPIKDDPAANEKAMTKVRNDKIRELTNGHDGSWVAHPALAPICNEVFINMGTPNQIYFIPENVVTAANLLET
;
A
#
# COMPACT_ATOMS: atom_id res chain seq x y z
N THR A 1 14.63 6.35 -12.52
CA THR A 1 15.84 6.25 -13.37
C THR A 1 16.54 4.95 -13.06
N TRP A 2 17.42 4.45 -13.93
CA TRP A 2 18.20 3.23 -13.67
C TRP A 2 18.95 3.30 -12.33
N ASN A 3 19.71 4.38 -12.12
CA ASN A 3 20.47 4.59 -10.88
C ASN A 3 19.58 4.54 -9.64
N ASN A 4 18.41 5.19 -9.65
CA ASN A 4 17.50 5.14 -8.49
C ASN A 4 16.99 3.72 -8.23
N MET A 5 16.74 2.93 -9.28
CA MET A 5 16.27 1.56 -9.11
C MET A 5 17.37 0.66 -8.55
N VAL A 6 18.58 0.74 -9.10
CA VAL A 6 19.72 -0.08 -8.64
C VAL A 6 20.16 0.33 -7.24
N TYR A 7 20.41 1.61 -6.98
CA TYR A 7 20.79 2.08 -5.64
C TYR A 7 19.67 1.89 -4.62
N GLY A 8 18.39 1.95 -5.03
CA GLY A 8 17.28 1.59 -4.16
C GLY A 8 17.39 0.15 -3.63
N GLN A 9 17.79 -0.80 -4.49
CA GLN A 9 18.00 -2.19 -4.08
C GLN A 9 19.21 -2.34 -3.15
N VAL A 10 20.31 -1.61 -3.41
CA VAL A 10 21.49 -1.58 -2.53
C VAL A 10 21.11 -1.03 -1.15
N ASN A 11 20.40 0.09 -1.09
CA ASN A 11 19.93 0.68 0.16
C ASN A 11 19.07 -0.31 0.97
N LEU A 12 18.16 -1.04 0.31
CA LEU A 12 17.34 -2.06 0.97
C LEU A 12 18.16 -3.25 1.46
N TYR A 13 19.15 -3.69 0.68
CA TYR A 13 20.08 -4.75 1.06
C TYR A 13 20.85 -4.39 2.33
N ASP A 14 21.42 -3.18 2.37
CA ASP A 14 22.20 -2.68 3.50
C ASP A 14 21.32 -2.43 4.72
N ALA A 15 20.10 -1.90 4.53
CA ALA A 15 19.16 -1.65 5.62
C ALA A 15 18.79 -2.94 6.38
N ILE A 16 18.55 -4.03 5.64
CA ILE A 16 18.20 -5.34 6.20
C ILE A 16 19.38 -5.98 6.95
N ARG A 17 20.61 -5.52 6.68
CA ARG A 17 21.84 -6.01 7.33
C ARG A 17 22.38 -5.05 8.39
N ASN A 18 21.61 -4.02 8.76
CA ASN A 18 22.06 -2.95 9.66
C ASN A 18 23.32 -2.20 9.17
N GLN A 19 23.51 -2.14 7.86
CA GLN A 19 24.67 -1.52 7.21
C GLN A 19 24.33 -0.19 6.53
N ILE A 20 23.05 0.18 6.42
CA ILE A 20 22.67 1.45 5.81
C ILE A 20 23.09 2.63 6.69
N ASP A 21 23.77 3.57 6.07
CA ASP A 21 24.07 4.87 6.62
C ASP A 21 23.99 5.95 5.52
N PHE A 22 24.06 7.20 5.96
CA PHE A 22 24.06 8.34 5.05
C PHE A 22 24.78 9.51 5.69
N ASP A 23 25.82 10.01 5.04
CA ASP A 23 26.58 11.16 5.49
C ASP A 23 26.27 12.39 4.64
N THR A 24 26.11 13.52 5.32
CA THR A 24 26.07 14.85 4.73
C THR A 24 27.21 15.69 5.32
N PRO A 25 27.61 16.81 4.70
CA PRO A 25 28.61 17.71 5.28
C PRO A 25 28.29 18.22 6.70
N ARG A 26 27.02 18.10 7.14
CA ARG A 26 26.55 18.60 8.45
C ARG A 26 26.19 17.52 9.44
N LYS A 27 25.88 16.30 8.98
CA LYS A 27 25.28 15.26 9.81
C LYS A 27 25.42 13.87 9.18
N SER A 28 25.70 12.90 10.03
CA SER A 28 25.65 11.46 9.74
C SER A 28 24.34 10.85 10.22
N TYR A 29 23.80 9.90 9.46
CA TYR A 29 22.57 9.17 9.76
C TYR A 29 22.84 7.67 9.75
N LYS A 30 22.35 6.97 10.78
CA LYS A 30 22.42 5.51 10.92
C LYS A 30 21.11 4.99 11.50
N LEU A 31 20.86 3.69 11.36
CA LEU A 31 19.72 3.05 12.01
C LEU A 31 19.85 3.14 13.53
N ASN A 32 18.74 3.45 14.20
CA ASN A 32 18.67 3.52 15.65
C ASN A 32 18.31 2.16 16.26
N GLY A 33 19.20 1.18 16.13
CA GLY A 33 19.04 -0.18 16.66
C GLY A 33 18.96 -1.26 15.58
N ASN A 34 18.62 -2.48 16.00
CA ASN A 34 18.56 -3.64 15.12
C ASN A 34 17.27 -3.63 14.28
N VAL A 35 17.40 -3.81 12.96
CA VAL A 35 16.31 -3.88 11.99
C VAL A 35 15.19 -4.85 12.37
N ALA A 36 15.48 -5.91 13.14
CA ALA A 36 14.47 -6.83 13.68
C ALA A 36 13.43 -6.11 14.55
N ASN A 37 13.85 -5.06 15.27
CA ASN A 37 13.03 -4.27 16.20
C ASN A 37 12.52 -2.95 15.60
N LEU A 38 12.95 -2.60 14.38
CA LEU A 38 12.51 -1.40 13.68
C LEU A 38 11.21 -1.64 12.89
N PRO A 39 10.52 -0.57 12.45
CA PRO A 39 9.37 -0.69 11.58
C PRO A 39 9.63 -1.63 10.41
N THR A 40 8.65 -2.49 10.14
CA THR A 40 8.74 -3.50 9.08
C THR A 40 8.84 -2.83 7.71
N ILE A 41 9.84 -3.23 6.93
CA ILE A 41 10.02 -2.79 5.55
C ILE A 41 9.04 -3.56 4.67
N ILE A 42 8.31 -2.84 3.83
CA ILE A 42 7.42 -3.39 2.81
C ILE A 42 7.74 -2.69 1.49
N VAL A 43 8.03 -3.47 0.45
CA VAL A 43 8.45 -2.92 -0.85
C VAL A 43 7.27 -2.80 -1.80
N ARG A 44 7.11 -1.63 -2.41
CA ARG A 44 6.12 -1.40 -3.46
C ARG A 44 6.81 -1.42 -4.83
N PRO A 45 6.78 -2.55 -5.58
CA PRO A 45 7.29 -2.58 -6.95
C PRO A 45 6.47 -1.66 -7.87
N ARG A 46 7.02 -1.34 -9.04
CA ARG A 46 6.28 -0.70 -10.14
C ARG A 46 5.09 -1.57 -10.57
N GLY A 47 4.04 -0.95 -11.12
CA GLY A 47 2.82 -1.65 -11.57
C GLY A 47 2.98 -2.31 -12.95
N TRP A 48 2.07 -3.23 -13.28
CA TRP A 48 2.18 -4.11 -14.46
C TRP A 48 2.33 -3.41 -15.81
N HIS A 49 1.87 -2.16 -15.92
CA HIS A 49 1.96 -1.34 -17.14
C HIS A 49 3.36 -0.76 -17.39
N MET A 50 4.31 -0.93 -16.47
CA MET A 50 5.66 -0.38 -16.58
C MET A 50 6.69 -1.44 -17.03
N VAL A 51 7.67 -1.01 -17.81
CA VAL A 51 8.80 -1.83 -18.28
C VAL A 51 10.13 -1.30 -17.73
N GLU A 52 11.10 -2.20 -17.50
CA GLU A 52 12.48 -1.86 -17.19
C GLU A 52 13.31 -1.89 -18.48
N LYS A 53 13.40 -0.73 -19.14
CA LYS A 53 14.01 -0.59 -20.47
C LYS A 53 15.53 -0.81 -20.55
N HIS A 54 16.20 -1.06 -19.43
CA HIS A 54 17.65 -1.30 -19.38
C HIS A 54 18.01 -2.78 -19.25
N LEU A 55 17.03 -3.69 -19.13
CA LEU A 55 17.24 -5.13 -19.09
C LEU A 55 16.28 -5.83 -20.05
N TYR A 56 16.83 -6.67 -20.93
CA TYR A 56 16.08 -7.37 -21.97
C TYR A 56 16.10 -8.88 -21.73
N VAL A 57 14.99 -9.54 -22.03
CA VAL A 57 14.84 -11.00 -22.06
C VAL A 57 14.16 -11.34 -23.38
N ASP A 58 14.77 -12.20 -24.19
CA ASP A 58 14.31 -12.53 -25.54
C ASP A 58 14.02 -11.28 -26.39
N ASP A 59 14.97 -10.33 -26.37
CA ASP A 59 14.93 -9.03 -27.06
C ASP A 59 13.77 -8.08 -26.68
N GLU A 60 13.03 -8.38 -25.62
CA GLU A 60 11.97 -7.52 -25.08
C GLU A 60 12.36 -6.95 -23.69
N PRO A 61 12.05 -5.68 -23.40
CA PRO A 61 12.31 -5.12 -22.08
C PRO A 61 11.47 -5.84 -21.02
N ILE A 62 12.12 -6.24 -19.92
CA ILE A 62 11.42 -6.99 -18.86
C ILE A 62 10.35 -6.14 -18.17
N SER A 63 9.33 -6.79 -17.61
CA SER A 63 8.39 -6.16 -16.69
C SER A 63 9.14 -5.48 -15.53
N ALA A 64 8.85 -4.19 -15.31
CA ALA A 64 9.39 -3.44 -14.18
C ALA A 64 8.95 -4.02 -12.84
N SER A 65 7.73 -4.56 -12.77
CA SER A 65 7.18 -5.22 -11.58
C SER A 65 8.02 -6.43 -11.19
N ILE A 66 8.35 -7.28 -12.17
CA ILE A 66 9.16 -8.49 -11.96
C ILE A 66 10.60 -8.11 -11.61
N PHE A 67 11.17 -7.10 -12.26
CA PHE A 67 12.52 -6.61 -11.94
C PHE A 67 12.62 -6.14 -10.48
N ASP A 68 11.69 -5.29 -10.04
CA ASP A 68 11.70 -4.72 -8.68
C ASP A 68 11.49 -5.80 -7.61
N PHE A 69 10.49 -6.66 -7.82
CA PHE A 69 10.19 -7.78 -6.95
C PHE A 69 11.35 -8.76 -6.87
N GLY A 70 11.87 -9.19 -8.04
CA GLY A 70 12.87 -10.24 -8.16
C GLY A 70 14.16 -9.87 -7.46
N LEU A 71 14.69 -8.66 -7.67
CA LEU A 71 15.90 -8.18 -6.99
C LEU A 71 15.71 -8.11 -5.48
N TYR A 72 14.63 -7.47 -5.01
CA TYR A 72 14.42 -7.33 -3.57
C TYR A 72 14.23 -8.70 -2.89
N PHE A 73 13.39 -9.56 -3.48
CA PHE A 73 13.12 -10.90 -2.98
C PHE A 73 14.38 -11.74 -2.92
N TYR A 74 15.09 -11.86 -4.04
CA TYR A 74 16.25 -12.74 -4.16
C TYR A 74 17.36 -12.37 -3.16
N HIS A 75 17.62 -11.07 -3.00
CA HIS A 75 18.70 -10.60 -2.15
C HIS A 75 18.37 -10.61 -0.65
N ASN A 76 17.08 -10.59 -0.28
CA ASN A 76 16.69 -10.28 1.10
C ASN A 76 15.79 -11.33 1.76
N ALA A 77 15.08 -12.18 1.01
CA ALA A 77 14.08 -13.08 1.59
C ALA A 77 14.64 -14.00 2.68
N LYS A 78 15.79 -14.66 2.43
CA LYS A 78 16.42 -15.55 3.43
C LYS A 78 16.88 -14.79 4.67
N GLU A 79 17.41 -13.59 4.51
CA GLU A 79 17.89 -12.79 5.63
C GLU A 79 16.72 -12.24 6.47
N LEU A 80 15.67 -11.75 5.81
CA LEU A 80 14.43 -11.35 6.48
C LEU A 80 13.84 -12.48 7.31
N ILE A 81 13.81 -13.70 6.78
CA ILE A 81 13.30 -14.88 7.50
C ILE A 81 14.15 -15.20 8.74
N LYS A 82 15.48 -15.15 8.63
CA LYS A 82 16.38 -15.35 9.80
C LYS A 82 16.14 -14.31 10.89
N LEU A 83 15.78 -13.09 10.51
CA LEU A 83 15.45 -11.99 11.42
C LEU A 83 14.03 -12.09 12.03
N GLY A 84 13.29 -13.17 11.75
CA GLY A 84 11.90 -13.33 12.21
C GLY A 84 10.89 -12.47 11.45
N LYS A 85 11.28 -11.95 10.28
CA LYS A 85 10.43 -11.18 9.36
C LYS A 85 10.20 -12.00 8.08
N GLY A 86 9.70 -11.36 7.02
CA GLY A 86 9.47 -11.99 5.73
C GLY A 86 9.60 -10.99 4.59
N PRO A 87 9.71 -11.48 3.34
CA PRO A 87 9.69 -10.65 2.15
C PRO A 87 8.27 -10.11 1.90
N TYR A 88 8.06 -8.82 2.22
CA TYR A 88 6.75 -8.19 2.21
C TYR A 88 6.61 -7.16 1.09
N PHE A 89 5.43 -7.16 0.44
CA PHE A 89 5.17 -6.35 -0.75
C PHE A 89 3.87 -5.54 -0.67
N TYR A 90 3.85 -4.44 -1.42
CA TYR A 90 2.67 -3.60 -1.64
C TYR A 90 2.38 -3.58 -3.15
N LEU A 91 1.24 -4.10 -3.60
CA LEU A 91 0.99 -4.37 -5.03
C LEU A 91 0.08 -3.32 -5.68
N PRO A 92 0.61 -2.40 -6.51
CA PRO A 92 -0.14 -1.25 -7.02
C PRO A 92 -0.98 -1.54 -8.26
N LYS A 93 -2.01 -0.71 -8.42
CA LYS A 93 -2.74 -0.47 -9.69
C LYS A 93 -3.30 -1.70 -10.42
N MET A 94 -3.55 -2.80 -9.72
CA MET A 94 -4.21 -3.93 -10.35
C MET A 94 -5.64 -3.56 -10.76
N GLU A 95 -6.11 -4.07 -11.89
CA GLU A 95 -7.47 -3.82 -12.38
C GLU A 95 -8.33 -5.09 -12.47
N HIS A 96 -7.72 -6.27 -12.31
CA HIS A 96 -8.43 -7.55 -12.38
C HIS A 96 -7.85 -8.56 -11.39
N HIS A 97 -8.69 -9.45 -10.87
CA HIS A 97 -8.23 -10.55 -10.01
C HIS A 97 -7.24 -11.51 -10.72
N LEU A 98 -7.19 -11.55 -12.06
CA LEU A 98 -6.22 -12.37 -12.79
C LEU A 98 -4.81 -11.77 -12.73
N GLU A 99 -4.69 -10.47 -12.51
CA GLU A 99 -3.40 -9.83 -12.22
C GLU A 99 -2.93 -10.20 -10.80
N ALA A 100 -3.86 -10.40 -9.86
CA ALA A 100 -3.56 -10.94 -8.53
C ALA A 100 -3.12 -12.42 -8.63
N LYS A 101 -3.74 -13.19 -9.53
CA LYS A 101 -3.29 -14.55 -9.86
C LYS A 101 -1.87 -14.54 -10.43
N LEU A 102 -1.56 -13.64 -11.36
CA LEU A 102 -0.21 -13.49 -11.91
C LEU A 102 0.82 -13.24 -10.81
N TRP A 103 0.54 -12.34 -9.87
CA TRP A 103 1.40 -12.15 -8.69
C TRP A 103 1.54 -13.43 -7.86
N ASN A 104 0.44 -14.14 -7.60
CA ASN A 104 0.50 -15.40 -6.85
C ASN A 104 1.40 -16.43 -7.54
N ASP A 105 1.29 -16.58 -8.86
CA ASP A 105 2.12 -17.51 -9.63
C ASP A 105 3.60 -17.10 -9.58
N VAL A 106 3.91 -15.81 -9.71
CA VAL A 106 5.27 -15.26 -9.56
C VAL A 106 5.84 -15.53 -8.17
N PHE A 107 5.06 -15.31 -7.11
CA PHE A 107 5.46 -15.63 -5.73
C PHE A 107 5.74 -17.12 -5.58
N CYS A 108 4.87 -17.95 -6.16
CA CYS A 108 5.02 -19.38 -6.11
C CYS A 108 6.36 -19.82 -6.75
N VAL A 109 6.65 -19.36 -7.96
CA VAL A 109 7.91 -19.68 -8.65
C VAL A 109 9.12 -19.18 -7.85
N ALA A 110 9.06 -17.96 -7.32
CA ALA A 110 10.16 -17.36 -6.59
C ALA A 110 10.52 -18.12 -5.31
N GLN A 111 9.51 -18.56 -4.55
CA GLN A 111 9.71 -19.34 -3.32
C GLN A 111 10.26 -20.74 -3.60
N ASP A 112 9.82 -21.40 -4.69
CA ASP A 112 10.43 -22.68 -5.12
C ASP A 112 11.89 -22.48 -5.48
N TYR A 113 12.18 -21.42 -6.25
CA TYR A 113 13.51 -21.14 -6.77
C TYR A 113 14.58 -21.00 -5.67
N ILE A 114 14.25 -20.32 -4.55
CA ILE A 114 15.20 -20.15 -3.44
C ILE A 114 15.00 -21.16 -2.29
N GLY A 115 14.02 -22.05 -2.42
CA GLY A 115 13.72 -23.11 -1.45
C GLY A 115 13.18 -22.60 -0.11
N ILE A 116 12.16 -21.73 -0.13
CA ILE A 116 11.48 -21.26 1.10
C ILE A 116 10.00 -21.69 1.13
N PRO A 117 9.37 -21.81 2.33
CA PRO A 117 7.99 -22.26 2.44
C PRO A 117 6.96 -21.39 1.68
N ARG A 118 5.86 -22.02 1.25
CA ARG A 118 4.66 -21.33 0.73
C ARG A 118 4.09 -20.38 1.78
N GLY A 119 3.61 -19.21 1.35
CA GLY A 119 3.11 -18.18 2.27
C GLY A 119 4.17 -17.42 3.09
N SER A 120 5.47 -17.63 2.84
CA SER A 120 6.54 -16.77 3.38
C SER A 120 6.51 -15.36 2.79
N ILE A 121 6.22 -15.23 1.48
CA ILE A 121 5.91 -13.94 0.88
C ILE A 121 4.56 -13.46 1.40
N ARG A 122 4.48 -12.16 1.76
CA ARG A 122 3.21 -11.51 2.07
C ARG A 122 3.01 -10.23 1.28
N ALA A 123 1.78 -9.95 0.88
CA ALA A 123 1.43 -8.84 0.01
C ALA A 123 0.15 -8.14 0.46
N THR A 124 0.21 -6.81 0.55
CA THR A 124 -0.96 -5.94 0.68
C THR A 124 -1.27 -5.33 -0.67
N VAL A 125 -2.53 -5.38 -1.11
CA VAL A 125 -2.94 -4.86 -2.43
C VAL A 125 -3.55 -3.48 -2.30
N LEU A 126 -3.15 -2.52 -3.14
CA LEU A 126 -3.87 -1.25 -3.24
C LEU A 126 -5.10 -1.45 -4.12
N ILE A 127 -6.29 -1.24 -3.55
CA ILE A 127 -7.50 -1.16 -4.35
C ILE A 127 -7.65 0.27 -4.84
N GLU A 128 -6.70 0.71 -5.65
CA GLU A 128 -6.61 2.09 -6.13
C GLU A 128 -7.09 2.24 -7.58
N THR A 129 -7.91 1.30 -8.05
CA THR A 129 -8.54 1.34 -9.37
C THR A 129 -10.03 1.04 -9.26
N LEU A 130 -10.85 1.70 -10.07
CA LEU A 130 -12.29 1.49 -10.06
C LEU A 130 -12.65 0.02 -10.31
N PRO A 131 -12.08 -0.69 -11.31
CA PRO A 131 -12.42 -2.09 -11.55
C PRO A 131 -12.07 -3.03 -10.39
N ALA A 132 -10.96 -2.78 -9.69
CA ALA A 132 -10.56 -3.60 -8.55
C ALA A 132 -11.52 -3.48 -7.36
N ALA A 133 -12.23 -2.35 -7.20
CA ALA A 133 -13.23 -2.21 -6.14
C ALA A 133 -14.42 -3.17 -6.29
N PHE A 134 -14.69 -3.66 -7.51
CA PHE A 134 -15.71 -4.66 -7.75
C PHE A 134 -15.23 -6.10 -7.54
N GLN A 135 -13.90 -6.32 -7.48
CA GLN A 135 -13.26 -7.65 -7.50
C GLN A 135 -12.42 -7.92 -6.23
N MET A 136 -12.67 -7.20 -5.13
CA MET A 136 -11.85 -7.28 -3.92
C MET A 136 -11.81 -8.70 -3.33
N GLU A 137 -12.94 -9.42 -3.34
CA GLU A 137 -13.01 -10.80 -2.81
C GLU A 137 -12.19 -11.77 -3.66
N GLU A 138 -12.29 -11.67 -5.00
CA GLU A 138 -11.56 -12.49 -5.95
C GLU A 138 -10.06 -12.20 -5.89
N ILE A 139 -9.66 -10.93 -5.73
CA ILE A 139 -8.26 -10.55 -5.52
C ILE A 139 -7.70 -11.21 -4.26
N ILE A 140 -8.42 -11.15 -3.13
CA ILE A 140 -8.01 -11.84 -1.90
C ILE A 140 -7.93 -13.34 -2.13
N TYR A 141 -8.90 -13.94 -2.82
CA TYR A 141 -8.93 -15.37 -3.10
C TYR A 141 -7.72 -15.83 -3.94
N GLN A 142 -7.37 -15.09 -4.98
CA GLN A 142 -6.23 -15.40 -5.85
C GLN A 142 -4.90 -15.31 -5.10
N LEU A 143 -4.81 -14.40 -4.11
CA LEU A 143 -3.64 -14.23 -3.25
C LEU A 143 -3.77 -14.90 -1.88
N ARG A 144 -4.74 -15.78 -1.62
CA ARG A 144 -5.09 -16.26 -0.26
C ARG A 144 -3.94 -16.86 0.56
N GLN A 145 -2.91 -17.41 -0.08
CA GLN A 145 -1.72 -17.94 0.60
C GLN A 145 -0.69 -16.84 0.93
N HIS A 146 -0.77 -15.70 0.27
CA HIS A 146 0.21 -14.60 0.32
C HIS A 146 -0.41 -13.25 0.74
N SER A 147 -1.73 -13.17 0.96
CA SER A 147 -2.41 -11.92 1.28
C SER A 147 -2.11 -11.47 2.71
N SER A 148 -1.91 -10.16 2.87
CA SER A 148 -1.87 -9.45 4.16
C SER A 148 -2.97 -8.41 4.29
N GLY A 149 -3.82 -8.24 3.26
CA GLY A 149 -4.90 -7.26 3.27
C GLY A 149 -4.97 -6.40 2.03
N LEU A 150 -5.88 -5.43 2.09
CA LEU A 150 -6.11 -4.43 1.06
C LEU A 150 -5.88 -3.02 1.62
N ASN A 151 -5.71 -2.05 0.72
CA ASN A 151 -5.49 -0.65 1.08
C ASN A 151 -6.35 0.32 0.29
N CYS A 152 -6.83 1.34 0.99
CA CYS A 152 -7.54 2.46 0.41
C CYS A 152 -6.61 3.48 -0.26
N GLY A 153 -6.86 3.81 -1.52
CA GLY A 153 -6.23 4.90 -2.26
C GLY A 153 -7.23 6.02 -2.58
N ARG A 154 -6.80 7.29 -2.52
CA ARG A 154 -7.64 8.43 -2.94
C ARG A 154 -7.35 8.84 -4.38
N TRP A 155 -6.14 9.33 -4.65
CA TRP A 155 -5.84 9.98 -5.92
C TRP A 155 -5.84 9.03 -7.11
N ASP A 156 -5.21 7.86 -6.98
CA ASP A 156 -5.21 6.85 -8.03
C ASP A 156 -6.60 6.26 -8.27
N TYR A 157 -7.42 6.12 -7.22
CA TYR A 157 -8.80 5.65 -7.35
C TYR A 157 -9.67 6.67 -8.11
N ILE A 158 -9.63 7.95 -7.72
CA ILE A 158 -10.31 9.05 -8.43
C ILE A 158 -9.84 9.11 -9.90
N PHE A 159 -8.53 9.03 -10.14
CA PHE A 159 -7.97 8.99 -11.49
C PHE A 159 -8.51 7.80 -12.30
N SER A 160 -8.56 6.61 -11.70
CA SER A 160 -9.08 5.41 -12.34
C SER A 160 -10.57 5.54 -12.65
N THR A 161 -11.37 6.11 -11.74
CA THR A 161 -12.78 6.42 -11.96
C THR A 161 -12.96 7.32 -13.18
N ILE A 162 -12.24 8.44 -13.24
CA ILE A 162 -12.26 9.34 -14.41
C ILE A 162 -11.84 8.58 -15.68
N LYS A 163 -10.73 7.85 -15.64
CA LYS A 163 -10.21 7.09 -16.80
C LYS A 163 -11.23 6.09 -17.35
N ARG A 164 -11.93 5.38 -16.45
CA ARG A 164 -12.86 4.30 -16.79
C ARG A 164 -14.22 4.83 -17.22
N LEU A 165 -14.68 5.95 -16.65
CA LEU A 165 -15.98 6.56 -16.95
C LEU A 165 -15.89 7.78 -17.89
N ARG A 166 -14.72 8.08 -18.47
CA ARG A 166 -14.44 9.28 -19.29
C ARG A 166 -15.41 9.58 -20.43
N ASN A 167 -16.12 8.56 -20.93
CA ASN A 167 -17.05 8.69 -22.06
C ASN A 167 -18.51 8.82 -21.61
N ASP A 168 -18.80 8.79 -20.31
CA ASP A 168 -20.13 8.98 -19.76
C ASP A 168 -20.29 10.40 -19.18
N PRO A 169 -21.12 11.26 -19.80
CA PRO A 169 -21.30 12.63 -19.33
C PRO A 169 -21.97 12.74 -17.96
N ASN A 170 -22.55 11.66 -17.42
CA ASN A 170 -23.15 11.65 -16.07
C ASN A 170 -22.10 11.48 -14.95
N HIS A 171 -20.85 11.17 -15.28
CA HIS A 171 -19.78 10.87 -14.33
C HIS A 171 -18.65 11.91 -14.35
N ILE A 172 -19.00 13.19 -14.52
CA ILE A 172 -18.05 14.30 -14.45
C ILE A 172 -17.81 14.67 -12.98
N LEU A 173 -16.59 14.41 -12.50
CA LEU A 173 -16.21 14.75 -11.14
C LEU A 173 -15.94 16.26 -10.97
N PRO A 174 -16.23 16.83 -9.80
CA PRO A 174 -15.86 18.20 -9.48
C PRO A 174 -14.34 18.33 -9.28
N ASN A 175 -13.89 19.53 -8.90
CA ASN A 175 -12.49 19.75 -8.57
C ASN A 175 -12.01 18.74 -7.51
N ARG A 176 -10.82 18.19 -7.73
CA ARG A 176 -10.30 17.03 -6.97
C ARG A 176 -10.22 17.24 -5.46
N ASP A 177 -10.11 18.48 -5.00
CA ASP A 177 -10.08 18.85 -3.59
C ASP A 177 -11.46 18.69 -2.92
N GLN A 178 -12.55 18.81 -3.69
CA GLN A 178 -13.93 18.57 -3.26
C GLN A 178 -14.29 17.08 -3.22
N VAL A 179 -13.59 16.23 -3.97
CA VAL A 179 -13.76 14.77 -3.94
C VAL A 179 -12.99 14.18 -2.75
N THR A 180 -13.61 14.17 -1.56
CA THR A 180 -13.00 13.69 -0.31
C THR A 180 -13.33 12.22 -0.03
N MET A 181 -12.74 11.64 1.01
CA MET A 181 -13.09 10.28 1.45
C MET A 181 -14.53 10.18 2.02
N THR A 182 -15.25 11.30 2.15
CA THR A 182 -16.65 11.34 2.59
C THR A 182 -17.62 11.53 1.42
N SER A 183 -17.13 11.68 0.18
CA SER A 183 -17.99 11.65 -1.01
C SER A 183 -18.69 10.28 -1.13
N PRO A 184 -19.94 10.20 -1.63
CA PRO A 184 -20.74 8.96 -1.59
C PRO A 184 -20.02 7.71 -2.11
N PHE A 185 -19.48 7.76 -3.34
CA PHE A 185 -18.74 6.62 -3.89
C PHE A 185 -17.43 6.28 -3.16
N MET A 186 -16.76 7.27 -2.57
CA MET A 186 -15.53 7.07 -1.80
C MET A 186 -15.81 6.41 -0.44
N ASP A 187 -16.88 6.82 0.22
CA ASP A 187 -17.34 6.23 1.48
C ASP A 187 -17.84 4.79 1.26
N ALA A 188 -18.62 4.56 0.20
CA ALA A 188 -19.03 3.23 -0.22
C ALA A 188 -17.83 2.32 -0.50
N TYR A 189 -16.82 2.84 -1.19
CA TYR A 189 -15.57 2.14 -1.45
C TYR A 189 -14.84 1.74 -0.16
N VAL A 190 -14.70 2.65 0.82
CA VAL A 190 -14.08 2.37 2.12
C VAL A 190 -14.86 1.29 2.88
N LYS A 191 -16.18 1.45 2.99
CA LYS A 191 -17.05 0.49 3.69
C LYS A 191 -16.97 -0.91 3.09
N ARG A 192 -16.98 -1.00 1.76
CA ARG A 192 -16.85 -2.28 1.05
C ARG A 192 -15.49 -2.92 1.30
N LEU A 193 -14.41 -2.15 1.27
CA LEU A 193 -13.07 -2.66 1.52
C LEU A 193 -12.93 -3.24 2.92
N ILE A 194 -13.38 -2.52 3.95
CA ILE A 194 -13.33 -2.98 5.34
C ILE A 194 -14.16 -4.25 5.51
N ASN A 195 -15.43 -4.25 5.05
CA ASN A 195 -16.29 -5.43 5.10
C ASN A 195 -15.63 -6.65 4.44
N THR A 196 -15.10 -6.47 3.22
CA THR A 196 -14.49 -7.53 2.43
C THR A 196 -13.25 -8.10 3.12
N CYS A 197 -12.34 -7.23 3.58
CA CYS A 197 -11.13 -7.64 4.28
C CYS A 197 -11.43 -8.43 5.55
N HIS A 198 -12.31 -7.90 6.40
CA HIS A 198 -12.57 -8.46 7.73
C HIS A 198 -13.34 -9.78 7.64
N ARG A 199 -14.29 -9.92 6.70
CA ARG A 199 -14.94 -11.21 6.39
C ARG A 199 -13.97 -12.29 5.92
N ARG A 200 -12.82 -11.89 5.35
CA ARG A 200 -11.77 -12.80 4.87
C ARG A 200 -10.58 -12.90 5.82
N GLY A 201 -10.64 -12.27 7.00
CA GLY A 201 -9.60 -12.34 8.02
C GLY A 201 -8.28 -11.66 7.64
N VAL A 202 -8.33 -10.63 6.80
CA VAL A 202 -7.14 -9.85 6.36
C VAL A 202 -7.30 -8.38 6.70
N HIS A 203 -6.20 -7.61 6.69
CA HIS A 203 -6.24 -6.21 7.10
C HIS A 203 -6.90 -5.29 6.06
N ALA A 204 -7.59 -4.26 6.52
CA ALA A 204 -8.11 -3.12 5.78
C ALA A 204 -7.33 -1.85 6.14
N MET A 205 -6.39 -1.44 5.29
CA MET A 205 -5.56 -0.26 5.54
C MET A 205 -6.21 1.04 5.03
N GLY A 206 -6.16 2.08 5.86
CA GLY A 206 -6.58 3.44 5.52
C GLY A 206 -5.65 4.17 4.54
N GLY A 207 -6.04 5.37 4.15
CA GLY A 207 -5.38 6.14 3.10
C GLY A 207 -4.22 7.01 3.58
N MET A 208 -3.55 7.64 2.61
CA MET A 208 -2.39 8.51 2.84
C MET A 208 -2.79 9.89 3.39
N ALA A 209 -2.13 10.32 4.47
CA ALA A 209 -2.00 11.74 4.82
C ALA A 209 -0.68 12.29 4.24
N ALA A 210 -0.81 13.16 3.24
CA ALA A 210 0.31 13.67 2.44
C ALA A 210 0.78 15.09 2.85
N GLN A 211 0.21 15.66 3.90
CA GLN A 211 0.53 17.02 4.35
C GLN A 211 1.97 17.08 4.85
N ILE A 212 2.70 18.11 4.40
CA ILE A 212 4.02 18.44 4.94
C ILE A 212 3.82 19.51 6.02
N PRO A 213 4.39 19.34 7.24
CA PRO A 213 4.30 20.37 8.28
C PRO A 213 4.82 21.72 7.80
N ILE A 214 4.07 22.77 8.09
CA ILE A 214 4.38 24.15 7.68
C ILE A 214 5.15 24.79 8.83
N LYS A 215 6.44 25.07 8.64
CA LYS A 215 7.31 25.59 9.72
C LYS A 215 7.12 27.07 9.98
N ASP A 216 6.84 27.84 8.94
CA ASP A 216 6.86 29.31 8.98
C ASP A 216 5.48 29.92 9.22
N ASP A 217 4.44 29.10 9.39
CA ASP A 217 3.07 29.52 9.69
C ASP A 217 2.42 28.55 10.69
N PRO A 218 2.53 28.83 12.01
CA PRO A 218 1.98 27.96 13.05
C PRO A 218 0.46 27.75 12.94
N ALA A 219 -0.30 28.76 12.54
CA ALA A 219 -1.76 28.69 12.45
C ALA A 219 -2.21 27.82 11.26
N ALA A 220 -1.58 28.00 10.10
CA ALA A 220 -1.83 27.13 8.95
C ALA A 220 -1.39 25.68 9.23
N ASN A 221 -0.27 25.50 9.94
CA ASN A 221 0.19 24.19 10.35
C ASN A 221 -0.81 23.50 11.28
N GLU A 222 -1.29 24.18 12.31
CA GLU A 222 -2.28 23.65 13.25
C GLU A 222 -3.56 23.21 12.52
N LYS A 223 -4.06 24.06 11.61
CA LYS A 223 -5.24 23.72 10.78
C LYS A 223 -5.00 22.47 9.93
N ALA A 224 -3.83 22.35 9.33
CA ALA A 224 -3.46 21.18 8.53
C ALA A 224 -3.33 19.91 9.38
N MET A 225 -2.68 19.99 10.54
CA MET A 225 -2.50 18.86 11.45
C MET A 225 -3.84 18.41 12.06
N THR A 226 -4.74 19.33 12.39
CA THR A 226 -6.10 19.03 12.84
C THR A 226 -6.88 18.28 11.76
N LYS A 227 -6.76 18.67 10.50
CA LYS A 227 -7.38 17.94 9.38
C LYS A 227 -6.84 16.51 9.27
N VAL A 228 -5.51 16.33 9.37
CA VAL A 228 -4.89 14.99 9.38
C VAL A 228 -5.44 14.15 10.53
N ARG A 229 -5.49 14.70 11.75
CA ARG A 229 -6.01 14.02 12.93
C ARG A 229 -7.46 13.57 12.74
N ASN A 230 -8.33 14.47 12.26
CA ASN A 230 -9.74 14.15 12.01
C ASN A 230 -9.91 13.07 10.93
N ASP A 231 -9.09 13.10 9.87
CA ASP A 231 -9.07 12.06 8.85
C ASP A 231 -8.66 10.70 9.44
N LYS A 232 -7.66 10.66 10.34
CA LYS A 232 -7.23 9.41 11.00
C LYS A 232 -8.26 8.90 12.00
N ILE A 233 -8.94 9.79 12.74
CA ILE A 233 -10.03 9.41 13.64
C ILE A 233 -11.15 8.75 12.83
N ARG A 234 -11.54 9.34 11.69
CA ARG A 234 -12.54 8.73 10.80
C ARG A 234 -12.11 7.34 10.34
N GLU A 235 -10.85 7.17 9.94
CA GLU A 235 -10.34 5.86 9.51
C GLU A 235 -10.42 4.82 10.62
N LEU A 236 -9.98 5.17 11.84
CA LEU A 236 -10.10 4.33 13.02
C LEU A 236 -11.57 3.95 13.29
N THR A 237 -12.46 4.94 13.35
CA THR A 237 -13.89 4.74 13.64
C THR A 237 -14.60 3.89 12.59
N ASN A 238 -14.21 3.98 11.32
CA ASN A 238 -14.79 3.16 10.25
C ASN A 238 -14.36 1.69 10.32
N GLY A 239 -13.30 1.36 11.05
CA GLY A 239 -12.78 0.01 11.20
C GLY A 239 -11.48 -0.27 10.45
N HIS A 240 -10.69 0.73 10.03
CA HIS A 240 -9.37 0.45 9.46
C HIS A 240 -8.38 -0.09 10.50
N ASP A 241 -7.51 -1.03 10.11
CA ASP A 241 -6.49 -1.62 10.99
C ASP A 241 -5.23 -0.78 11.13
N GLY A 242 -5.07 0.22 10.29
CA GLY A 242 -3.90 1.09 10.27
C GLY A 242 -4.02 2.12 9.17
N SER A 243 -3.02 2.98 9.06
CA SER A 243 -3.08 4.13 8.16
C SER A 243 -1.72 4.57 7.63
N TRP A 244 -1.73 5.43 6.62
CA TRP A 244 -0.54 5.91 5.91
C TRP A 244 -0.24 7.38 6.18
N VAL A 245 1.06 7.67 6.32
CA VAL A 245 1.61 9.02 6.40
C VAL A 245 2.80 9.16 5.47
N ALA A 246 2.95 10.32 4.81
CA ALA A 246 4.02 10.56 3.84
C ALA A 246 5.28 11.18 4.46
N HIS A 247 5.18 11.66 5.71
CA HIS A 247 6.24 12.39 6.37
C HIS A 247 6.40 11.91 7.83
N PRO A 248 7.63 11.66 8.33
CA PRO A 248 7.87 11.14 9.68
C PRO A 248 7.23 11.96 10.80
N ALA A 249 7.15 13.28 10.64
CA ALA A 249 6.51 14.18 11.62
C ALA A 249 5.00 13.96 11.80
N LEU A 250 4.33 13.26 10.87
CA LEU A 250 2.91 12.90 11.01
C LEU A 250 2.70 11.57 11.75
N ALA A 251 3.75 10.75 11.91
CA ALA A 251 3.64 9.46 12.58
C ALA A 251 3.12 9.58 14.04
N PRO A 252 3.55 10.56 14.86
CA PRO A 252 3.01 10.74 16.21
C PRO A 252 1.49 10.95 16.23
N ILE A 253 0.94 11.76 15.31
CA ILE A 253 -0.51 12.00 15.20
C ILE A 253 -1.23 10.69 14.88
N CYS A 254 -0.71 9.92 13.92
CA CYS A 254 -1.31 8.64 13.56
C CYS A 254 -1.28 7.65 14.73
N ASN A 255 -0.16 7.55 15.45
CA ASN A 255 -0.02 6.67 16.60
C ASN A 255 -0.95 7.08 17.75
N GLU A 256 -1.05 8.38 18.04
CA GLU A 256 -1.93 8.91 19.08
C GLU A 256 -3.41 8.63 18.80
N VAL A 257 -3.81 8.61 17.52
CA VAL A 257 -5.17 8.22 17.15
C VAL A 257 -5.34 6.71 17.27
N PHE A 258 -4.49 5.92 16.62
CA PHE A 258 -4.67 4.46 16.50
C PHE A 258 -4.38 3.70 17.80
N ILE A 259 -3.70 4.29 18.80
CA ILE A 259 -3.58 3.68 20.13
C ILE A 259 -4.95 3.47 20.81
N ASN A 260 -5.94 4.29 20.46
CA ASN A 260 -7.32 4.16 20.97
C ASN A 260 -8.07 2.94 20.40
N MET A 261 -7.47 2.21 19.43
CA MET A 261 -8.01 0.94 18.95
C MET A 261 -8.10 -0.11 20.06
N GLY A 262 -7.17 -0.09 21.03
CA GLY A 262 -7.15 -1.02 22.17
C GLY A 262 -6.78 -2.48 21.83
N THR A 263 -6.74 -2.83 20.55
CA THR A 263 -6.36 -4.15 20.03
C THR A 263 -5.24 -4.03 18.99
N PRO A 264 -4.57 -5.13 18.61
CA PRO A 264 -3.55 -5.08 17.55
C PRO A 264 -4.10 -4.71 16.15
N ASN A 265 -5.39 -4.98 15.91
CA ASN A 265 -6.14 -4.70 14.68
C ASN A 265 -7.66 -4.75 14.96
N GLN A 266 -8.49 -4.39 14.00
CA GLN A 266 -9.95 -4.38 14.04
C GLN A 266 -10.59 -5.47 13.15
N ILE A 267 -9.84 -6.51 12.75
CA ILE A 267 -10.34 -7.58 11.85
C ILE A 267 -11.61 -8.28 12.39
N TYR A 268 -11.78 -8.30 13.72
CA TYR A 268 -12.98 -8.86 14.37
C TYR A 268 -14.27 -8.07 14.07
N PHE A 269 -14.15 -6.80 13.70
CA PHE A 269 -15.28 -5.92 13.43
C PHE A 269 -15.71 -6.05 11.97
N ILE A 270 -16.83 -6.70 11.69
CA ILE A 270 -17.37 -6.79 10.33
C ILE A 270 -18.53 -5.78 10.21
N PRO A 271 -18.39 -4.66 9.50
CA PRO A 271 -19.48 -3.70 9.34
C PRO A 271 -20.64 -4.33 8.56
N GLU A 272 -21.88 -4.11 9.01
CA GLU A 272 -23.10 -4.72 8.44
C GLU A 272 -23.51 -4.14 7.07
N ASN A 273 -22.84 -3.09 6.60
CA ASN A 273 -23.26 -2.32 5.44
C ASN A 273 -23.16 -3.12 4.13
N VAL A 274 -24.30 -3.26 3.44
CA VAL A 274 -24.36 -3.83 2.08
C VAL A 274 -24.05 -2.72 1.08
N VAL A 275 -22.84 -2.72 0.51
CA VAL A 275 -22.45 -1.79 -0.56
C VAL A 275 -22.76 -2.42 -1.92
N THR A 276 -23.62 -1.77 -2.70
CA THR A 276 -23.97 -2.23 -4.04
C THR A 276 -22.98 -1.72 -5.09
N ALA A 277 -23.03 -2.29 -6.30
CA ALA A 277 -22.27 -1.79 -7.44
C ALA A 277 -22.62 -0.33 -7.78
N ALA A 278 -23.90 0.05 -7.65
CA ALA A 278 -24.36 1.41 -7.91
C ALA A 278 -23.75 2.44 -6.94
N ASN A 279 -23.60 2.08 -5.66
CA ASN A 279 -22.97 2.98 -4.69
C ASN A 279 -21.51 3.31 -5.02
N LEU A 280 -20.77 2.38 -5.66
CA LEU A 280 -19.39 2.63 -6.10
C LEU A 280 -19.30 3.57 -7.31
N LEU A 281 -20.42 3.86 -7.97
CA LEU A 281 -20.52 4.71 -9.15
C LEU A 281 -21.27 6.03 -8.87
N GLU A 282 -21.63 6.29 -7.61
CA GLU A 282 -22.30 7.53 -7.18
C GLU A 282 -21.28 8.68 -7.06
N THR A 283 -20.73 9.07 -8.22
CA THR A 283 -19.63 10.03 -8.42
C THR A 283 -20.07 11.48 -8.32
#